data_AF-A0A2N6GAC5-F1
#
_entry.id   AF-A0A2N6GAC5-F1
#
_cell.length_a   1.000
_cell.length_b   1.000
_cell.length_c   1.000
_cell.angle_alpha   90.00
_cell.angle_beta   90.00
_cell.angle_gamma   90.00
#
_symmetry.space_group_name_H-M   'P 1'
#
loop_
_entity.id
_entity.type
_entity.pdbx_description
1 polymer ?
#
loop_
_entity_poly.entity_id
_entity_poly.type
_entity_poly.pdbx_seq_one_letter_code
_entity_poly.pdbx_strand_id
1 'polypeptide(L)'
;MPHHPDADTIYERYAASAHAGSAGPGYSEYSTDENLQNGHMTDHLPFGHNCIKCHTHEGAIKYLEVDDADGIAAIDDGAGNTYTSIQCKTCHDPHEAGKLLEPAVHEEHPIYAEDGVTLIGLENITVSSAQFNTCMNCHDHEGYHLTRNTAWSMLETHGDKTSVLVVSDELEGGEGHFDVTELTNRDGDLDIASSLGISNFTYEYTNDIEGYVIDETSEDSCSACHDIHGPKNEINEQWAKSGHAAEIGLVKEELGPDAVITLHDEDERHSVVAFTEQNWGFGADREECQRCHTTTGASNYLGNEVDYNSASNDFSHLDPVYDDATGEFLSSKVEFLSCEACHTSATTGELRITDTDITLDYTYGGEEIVLAGVNESTTCLTCHGGWGNNDSLRQITDENRDFHGVLHHGPAGAILFAEQTHPAYEFDGQVYSKGNLHATLGTTDASGNEVVAGTGTAGPCVTCHMSSDNNHSNIVAENLDVCNTCHEISEARLTELNEQRVQTQALIRDYINKTVPLNADGVSTGIKGVALPEYPLEYYRAAMNWWVVFDDRGAEAHNPAYVKQVAFDTIDYLDDGVLNGTINIDPATWPLALEWLNGTATGMITRP
;
A
#
# COMPACT_ATOMS: atom_id res chain seq x y z
N MET A 1 -18.04 33.57 -16.20
CA MET A 1 -18.10 32.43 -15.28
C MET A 1 -18.38 32.98 -13.89
N PRO A 2 -19.31 32.41 -13.11
CA PRO A 2 -19.33 32.68 -11.67
C PRO A 2 -17.94 32.34 -11.11
N HIS A 3 -17.36 33.22 -10.29
CA HIS A 3 -16.07 32.97 -9.65
C HIS A 3 -16.20 31.72 -8.79
N HIS A 4 -15.40 30.69 -9.07
CA HIS A 4 -15.16 29.63 -8.09
C HIS A 4 -14.49 30.30 -6.87
N PRO A 5 -14.95 30.06 -5.63
CA PRO A 5 -14.35 30.67 -4.44
C PRO A 5 -12.83 30.39 -4.35
N ASP A 6 -12.40 29.26 -4.91
CA ASP A 6 -10.99 28.83 -4.98
C ASP A 6 -10.34 29.06 -6.35
N ALA A 7 -10.91 29.89 -7.23
CA ALA A 7 -10.39 30.08 -8.59
C ALA A 7 -8.93 30.53 -8.61
N ASP A 8 -8.53 31.40 -7.68
CA ASP A 8 -7.17 31.93 -7.61
C ASP A 8 -6.18 30.84 -7.16
N THR A 9 -6.56 30.01 -6.18
CA THR A 9 -5.69 28.92 -5.69
C THR A 9 -5.61 27.76 -6.68
N ILE A 10 -6.69 27.44 -7.40
CA ILE A 10 -6.69 26.44 -8.47
C ILE A 10 -5.79 26.91 -9.63
N TYR A 11 -5.89 28.17 -10.04
CA TYR A 11 -5.05 28.69 -11.12
C TYR A 11 -3.57 28.70 -10.73
N GLU A 12 -3.22 29.10 -9.51
CA GLU A 12 -1.84 29.06 -9.02
C GLU A 12 -1.27 27.65 -9.01
N ARG A 13 -2.05 26.65 -8.55
CA ARG A 13 -1.66 25.24 -8.60
C ARG A 13 -1.46 24.75 -10.04
N TYR A 14 -2.45 25.01 -10.91
CA TYR A 14 -2.37 24.62 -12.32
C TYR A 14 -1.17 25.28 -13.01
N ALA A 15 -0.92 26.57 -12.76
CA ALA A 15 0.21 27.28 -13.37
C ALA A 15 1.56 26.70 -12.96
N ALA A 16 1.63 26.03 -11.80
CA ALA A 16 2.81 25.32 -11.32
C ALA A 16 2.87 23.86 -11.79
N SER A 17 1.79 23.30 -12.35
CA SER A 17 1.71 21.90 -12.74
C SER A 17 2.37 21.60 -14.09
N ALA A 18 2.67 20.31 -14.32
CA ALA A 18 3.22 19.84 -15.59
C ALA A 18 2.29 20.14 -16.78
N HIS A 19 0.97 20.20 -16.57
CA HIS A 19 -0.02 20.53 -17.58
C HIS A 19 0.18 21.94 -18.15
N ALA A 20 0.45 22.95 -17.31
CA ALA A 20 0.71 24.30 -17.79
C ALA A 20 2.03 24.41 -18.60
N GLY A 21 3.00 23.54 -18.28
CA GLY A 21 4.29 23.45 -18.95
C GLY A 21 4.32 22.59 -20.22
N SER A 22 3.25 21.84 -20.53
CA SER A 22 3.27 20.72 -21.49
C SER A 22 3.71 21.08 -22.92
N ALA A 23 3.49 22.33 -23.35
CA ALA A 23 3.87 22.83 -24.67
C ALA A 23 4.77 24.09 -24.60
N GLY A 24 5.33 24.39 -23.42
CA GLY A 24 6.08 25.62 -23.20
C GLY A 24 7.61 25.43 -23.35
N PRO A 25 8.33 26.33 -24.04
CA PRO A 25 9.80 26.30 -24.09
C PRO A 25 10.47 26.70 -22.75
N GLY A 26 9.68 27.06 -21.73
CA GLY A 26 10.15 27.66 -20.47
C GLY A 26 10.10 26.75 -19.24
N TYR A 27 9.57 25.53 -19.35
CA TYR A 27 9.48 24.56 -18.24
C TYR A 27 10.37 23.32 -18.43
N SER A 28 11.28 23.32 -19.41
CA SER A 28 12.38 22.35 -19.44
C SER A 28 13.47 22.77 -18.44
N GLU A 29 13.20 22.68 -17.15
CA GLU A 29 14.29 22.69 -16.15
C GLU A 29 15.17 21.44 -16.26
N TYR A 30 14.74 20.44 -17.03
CA TYR A 30 15.48 19.22 -17.36
C TYR A 30 16.63 19.43 -18.34
N SER A 31 17.61 20.28 -18.03
CA SER A 31 18.98 20.29 -18.58
C SER A 31 19.48 21.71 -18.96
N THR A 32 20.48 22.19 -18.22
CA THR A 32 21.40 23.24 -18.68
C THR A 32 22.56 22.69 -19.51
N ASP A 33 22.58 21.38 -19.79
CA ASP A 33 23.55 20.78 -20.70
C ASP A 33 23.16 21.15 -22.13
N GLU A 34 23.96 22.01 -22.77
CA GLU A 34 23.82 22.40 -24.17
C GLU A 34 23.89 21.20 -25.14
N ASN A 35 24.20 19.99 -24.65
CA ASN A 35 24.21 18.74 -25.42
C ASN A 35 22.99 17.82 -25.19
N LEU A 36 22.15 18.09 -24.20
CA LEU A 36 20.83 17.48 -24.09
C LEU A 36 19.86 18.48 -24.70
N GLN A 37 19.47 18.25 -25.97
CA GLN A 37 18.57 19.13 -26.69
C GLN A 37 17.22 19.23 -25.98
N ASN A 38 17.09 20.20 -25.09
CA ASN A 38 15.83 20.70 -24.53
C ASN A 38 15.06 21.53 -25.56
N GLY A 39 14.87 20.92 -26.73
CA GLY A 39 14.20 21.50 -27.88
C GLY A 39 13.10 20.58 -28.40
N HIS A 40 12.53 19.70 -27.57
CA HIS A 40 11.56 18.71 -28.08
C HIS A 40 10.43 19.42 -28.85
N MET A 41 9.83 20.49 -28.32
CA MET A 41 8.72 21.20 -28.99
C MET A 41 9.11 22.02 -30.24
N THR A 42 10.35 22.54 -30.33
CA THR A 42 10.72 23.51 -31.38
C THR A 42 11.59 22.95 -32.50
N ASP A 43 12.35 21.87 -32.25
CA ASP A 43 13.35 21.37 -33.20
C ASP A 43 13.03 19.99 -33.82
N HIS A 44 11.90 19.36 -33.44
CA HIS A 44 11.46 18.06 -33.99
C HIS A 44 10.05 18.13 -34.61
N LEU A 45 9.89 18.96 -35.63
CA LEU A 45 8.86 18.68 -36.65
C LEU A 45 9.35 17.48 -37.50
N PRO A 46 8.66 16.33 -37.49
CA PRO A 46 7.30 16.09 -37.01
C PRO A 46 7.26 15.27 -35.70
N PHE A 47 6.56 15.76 -34.69
CA PHE A 47 6.05 14.88 -33.65
C PHE A 47 5.04 13.92 -34.27
N GLY A 48 5.10 12.64 -33.87
CA GLY A 48 4.00 11.73 -34.13
C GLY A 48 2.71 12.25 -33.49
N HIS A 49 1.58 12.02 -34.17
CA HIS A 49 0.23 12.43 -33.75
C HIS A 49 -0.07 12.11 -32.27
N ASN A 50 0.51 11.03 -31.75
CA ASN A 50 0.36 10.53 -30.39
C ASN A 50 0.82 11.55 -29.32
N CYS A 51 1.88 12.32 -29.57
CA CYS A 51 2.39 13.26 -28.57
C CYS A 51 1.49 14.51 -28.45
N ILE A 52 0.98 15.00 -29.59
CA ILE A 52 0.18 16.23 -29.64
C ILE A 52 -1.15 16.04 -28.91
N LYS A 53 -1.74 14.82 -29.00
CA LYS A 53 -2.95 14.43 -28.28
C LYS A 53 -2.85 14.77 -26.78
N CYS A 54 -1.78 14.34 -26.13
CA CYS A 54 -1.65 14.42 -24.67
C CYS A 54 -0.94 15.69 -24.16
N HIS A 55 -0.11 16.34 -24.98
CA HIS A 55 0.73 17.46 -24.52
C HIS A 55 0.27 18.84 -25.01
N THR A 56 -0.83 18.92 -25.77
CA THR A 56 -1.35 20.20 -26.27
C THR A 56 -2.85 20.30 -26.10
N HIS A 57 -3.35 21.51 -25.84
CA HIS A 57 -4.79 21.75 -25.75
C HIS A 57 -5.50 21.43 -27.08
N GLU A 58 -4.96 21.92 -28.19
CA GLU A 58 -5.57 21.71 -29.51
C GLU A 58 -5.57 20.24 -29.91
N GLY A 59 -4.54 19.49 -29.53
CA GLY A 59 -4.49 18.04 -29.69
C GLY A 59 -5.60 17.37 -28.90
N ALA A 60 -5.63 17.51 -27.57
CA ALA A 60 -6.62 16.87 -26.72
C ALA A 60 -8.07 17.10 -27.20
N ILE A 61 -8.41 18.34 -27.61
CA ILE A 61 -9.74 18.64 -28.18
C ILE A 61 -9.98 17.92 -29.51
N LYS A 62 -8.95 17.86 -30.38
CA LYS A 62 -9.07 17.27 -31.72
C LYS A 62 -9.18 15.76 -31.68
N TYR A 63 -8.52 15.12 -30.72
CA TYR A 63 -8.49 13.67 -30.52
C TYR A 63 -9.46 13.20 -29.45
N LEU A 64 -10.38 14.06 -28.98
CA LEU A 64 -11.32 13.77 -27.91
C LEU A 64 -12.16 12.51 -28.13
N GLU A 65 -12.54 12.25 -29.38
CA GLU A 65 -13.38 11.09 -29.77
C GLU A 65 -12.53 9.99 -30.46
N VAL A 66 -11.22 9.99 -30.25
CA VAL A 66 -10.28 9.13 -30.99
C VAL A 66 -9.39 8.36 -30.04
N ASP A 67 -9.78 7.11 -29.82
CA ASP A 67 -9.18 6.22 -28.82
C ASP A 67 -8.33 5.11 -29.43
N ASP A 68 -8.21 5.07 -30.77
CA ASP A 68 -7.43 4.05 -31.47
C ASP A 68 -6.30 4.65 -32.33
N ALA A 69 -5.24 3.86 -32.50
CA ALA A 69 -4.03 4.29 -33.20
C ALA A 69 -4.30 4.65 -34.68
N ASP A 70 -5.26 3.99 -35.33
CA ASP A 70 -5.61 4.25 -36.73
C ASP A 70 -6.32 5.60 -36.86
N GLY A 71 -7.21 5.93 -35.94
CA GLY A 71 -7.90 7.21 -35.84
C GLY A 71 -6.93 8.34 -35.54
N ILE A 72 -5.96 8.11 -34.63
CA ILE A 72 -4.91 9.09 -34.33
C ILE A 72 -4.06 9.35 -35.58
N ALA A 73 -3.65 8.30 -36.29
CA ALA A 73 -2.87 8.41 -37.52
C ALA A 73 -3.66 9.02 -38.71
N ALA A 74 -4.98 8.92 -38.71
CA ALA A 74 -5.85 9.46 -39.76
C ALA A 74 -6.08 10.97 -39.62
N ILE A 75 -5.83 11.55 -38.44
CA ILE A 75 -6.00 12.98 -38.21
C ILE A 75 -4.77 13.74 -38.72
N ASP A 76 -4.96 14.60 -39.72
CA ASP A 76 -3.93 15.49 -40.28
C ASP A 76 -3.11 16.19 -39.17
N ASP A 77 -1.77 16.17 -39.26
CA ASP A 77 -0.84 16.71 -38.25
C ASP A 77 -0.97 18.23 -38.08
N GLY A 78 -1.73 18.85 -38.99
CA GLY A 78 -1.99 20.26 -38.97
C GLY A 78 -0.69 21.04 -39.07
N ALA A 79 0.23 20.62 -39.93
CA ALA A 79 1.43 21.39 -40.24
C ALA A 79 1.09 22.89 -40.40
N GLY A 80 1.53 23.71 -39.43
CA GLY A 80 1.24 25.14 -39.35
C GLY A 80 0.25 25.58 -38.26
N ASN A 81 -0.28 24.66 -37.45
CA ASN A 81 -1.07 25.00 -36.27
C ASN A 81 -0.19 25.55 -35.14
N THR A 82 -0.74 26.48 -34.37
CA THR A 82 -0.14 26.92 -33.10
C THR A 82 -0.70 26.03 -32.01
N TYR A 83 0.19 25.27 -31.37
CA TYR A 83 -0.15 24.46 -30.22
C TYR A 83 0.09 25.25 -28.93
N THR A 84 -0.81 25.09 -27.99
CA THR A 84 -0.71 25.65 -26.64
C THR A 84 -0.67 24.52 -25.62
N SER A 85 -0.13 24.81 -24.43
CA SER A 85 -0.11 23.82 -23.33
C SER A 85 -1.52 23.40 -22.98
N ILE A 86 -1.66 22.29 -22.26
CA ILE A 86 -2.95 21.89 -21.66
C ILE A 86 -3.56 23.09 -20.95
N GLN A 87 -4.86 23.36 -21.17
CA GLN A 87 -5.60 24.48 -20.57
C GLN A 87 -6.76 23.94 -19.73
N CYS A 88 -7.41 24.80 -18.93
CA CYS A 88 -8.59 24.40 -18.17
C CYS A 88 -9.67 23.76 -19.06
N LYS A 89 -9.87 24.30 -20.27
CA LYS A 89 -10.82 23.78 -21.27
C LYS A 89 -10.36 22.50 -21.99
N THR A 90 -9.16 22.00 -21.71
CA THR A 90 -8.75 20.64 -22.10
C THR A 90 -9.48 19.61 -21.24
N CYS A 91 -9.71 19.92 -19.96
CA CYS A 91 -10.34 18.97 -19.05
C CYS A 91 -11.80 19.34 -18.74
N HIS A 92 -12.18 20.62 -18.83
CA HIS A 92 -13.52 21.09 -18.53
C HIS A 92 -14.30 21.50 -19.77
N ASP A 93 -15.62 21.26 -19.76
CA ASP A 93 -16.52 21.75 -20.80
C ASP A 93 -16.62 23.28 -20.72
N PRO A 94 -16.18 24.04 -21.74
CA PRO A 94 -16.27 25.50 -21.73
C PRO A 94 -17.70 26.03 -21.81
N HIS A 95 -18.68 25.21 -22.16
CA HIS A 95 -20.09 25.58 -22.28
C HIS A 95 -20.91 25.23 -21.04
N GLU A 96 -20.45 24.29 -20.21
CA GLU A 96 -21.16 23.81 -19.03
C GLU A 96 -20.25 23.82 -17.80
N ALA A 97 -20.33 24.90 -17.02
CA ALA A 97 -19.50 25.07 -15.84
C ALA A 97 -19.64 23.90 -14.85
N GLY A 98 -18.50 23.35 -14.43
CA GLY A 98 -18.43 22.21 -13.51
C GLY A 98 -18.48 20.84 -14.20
N LYS A 99 -18.69 20.78 -15.52
CA LYS A 99 -18.58 19.52 -16.27
C LYS A 99 -17.19 19.32 -16.83
N LEU A 100 -16.82 18.06 -16.96
CA LEU A 100 -15.61 17.64 -17.64
C LEU A 100 -15.86 17.53 -19.14
N LEU A 101 -14.76 17.55 -19.90
CA LEU A 101 -14.81 17.55 -21.35
C LEU A 101 -15.35 16.23 -21.89
N GLU A 102 -14.93 15.11 -21.31
CA GLU A 102 -15.50 13.80 -21.62
C GLU A 102 -16.64 13.47 -20.67
N PRO A 103 -17.81 13.06 -21.19
CA PRO A 103 -18.90 12.61 -20.34
C PRO A 103 -18.58 11.24 -19.74
N ALA A 104 -19.29 10.89 -18.67
CA ALA A 104 -19.33 9.51 -18.19
C ALA A 104 -19.95 8.61 -19.28
N VAL A 105 -19.45 7.38 -19.38
CA VAL A 105 -20.04 6.33 -20.21
C VAL A 105 -20.99 5.51 -19.34
N HIS A 106 -22.19 5.29 -19.86
CA HIS A 106 -23.20 4.49 -19.22
C HIS A 106 -23.60 3.31 -20.11
N GLU A 107 -23.80 2.14 -19.50
CA GLU A 107 -24.33 0.96 -20.17
C GLU A 107 -25.67 0.54 -19.56
N GLU A 108 -26.58 0.06 -20.42
CA GLU A 108 -27.86 -0.50 -19.98
C GLU A 108 -27.65 -1.94 -19.49
N HIS A 109 -27.67 -2.15 -18.17
CA HIS A 109 -27.56 -3.47 -17.56
C HIS A 109 -28.94 -4.06 -17.24
N PRO A 110 -29.17 -5.35 -17.56
CA PRO A 110 -30.42 -6.02 -17.24
C PRO A 110 -30.59 -6.23 -15.74
N ILE A 111 -31.66 -5.68 -15.18
CA ILE A 111 -32.07 -5.96 -13.80
C ILE A 111 -32.99 -7.18 -13.81
N TYR A 112 -32.59 -8.24 -13.11
CA TYR A 112 -33.42 -9.43 -12.94
C TYR A 112 -34.19 -9.38 -11.61
N ALA A 113 -35.36 -10.00 -11.54
CA ALA A 113 -36.09 -10.22 -10.29
C ALA A 113 -35.28 -11.14 -9.34
N GLU A 114 -35.75 -11.29 -8.10
CA GLU A 114 -35.16 -12.21 -7.10
C GLU A 114 -35.03 -13.67 -7.60
N ASP A 115 -35.77 -14.06 -8.65
CA ASP A 115 -35.65 -15.39 -9.27
C ASP A 115 -34.40 -15.56 -10.15
N GLY A 116 -33.65 -14.48 -10.41
CA GLY A 116 -32.43 -14.45 -11.21
C GLY A 116 -32.63 -14.67 -12.71
N VAL A 117 -33.88 -14.73 -13.21
CA VAL A 117 -34.18 -15.06 -14.61
C VAL A 117 -35.19 -14.10 -15.24
N THR A 118 -36.09 -13.51 -14.46
CA THR A 118 -37.10 -12.59 -14.98
C THR A 118 -36.52 -11.18 -15.10
N LEU A 119 -36.27 -10.71 -16.33
CA LEU A 119 -35.90 -9.32 -16.60
C LEU A 119 -37.02 -8.37 -16.16
N ILE A 120 -36.75 -7.49 -15.18
CA ILE A 120 -37.71 -6.50 -14.67
C ILE A 120 -37.44 -5.08 -15.16
N GLY A 121 -36.24 -4.81 -15.68
CA GLY A 121 -35.87 -3.51 -16.24
C GLY A 121 -34.46 -3.50 -16.80
N LEU A 122 -34.08 -2.34 -17.33
CA LEU A 122 -32.70 -1.99 -17.62
C LEU A 122 -32.33 -0.83 -16.68
N GLU A 123 -31.18 -0.90 -16.04
CA GLU A 123 -30.57 0.24 -15.35
C GLU A 123 -29.41 0.78 -16.15
N ASN A 124 -29.25 2.10 -16.17
CA ASN A 124 -28.02 2.70 -16.67
C ASN A 124 -27.00 2.67 -15.53
N ILE A 125 -25.97 1.84 -15.68
CA ILE A 125 -24.82 1.88 -14.79
C ILE A 125 -23.72 2.72 -15.41
N THR A 126 -22.96 3.43 -14.59
CA THR A 126 -21.73 4.08 -15.04
C THR A 126 -20.66 3.00 -15.17
N VAL A 127 -20.11 2.83 -16.37
CA VAL A 127 -18.98 1.93 -16.60
C VAL A 127 -17.65 2.69 -16.63
N SER A 128 -17.70 3.99 -16.89
CA SER A 128 -16.58 4.89 -16.68
C SER A 128 -17.04 6.32 -16.40
N SER A 129 -16.41 6.98 -15.45
CA SER A 129 -16.75 8.32 -15.00
C SER A 129 -16.22 9.38 -15.96
N ALA A 130 -16.81 10.57 -15.89
CA ALA A 130 -16.35 11.72 -16.67
C ALA A 130 -14.88 12.07 -16.36
N GLN A 131 -14.46 11.89 -15.10
CA GLN A 131 -13.08 12.16 -14.68
C GLN A 131 -12.11 11.12 -15.20
N PHE A 132 -12.46 9.84 -15.05
CA PHE A 132 -11.66 8.76 -15.60
C PHE A 132 -11.44 8.94 -17.10
N ASN A 133 -12.51 9.11 -17.88
CA ASN A 133 -12.43 9.28 -19.33
C ASN A 133 -11.56 10.49 -19.70
N THR A 134 -11.82 11.65 -19.09
CA THR A 134 -11.05 12.88 -19.36
C THR A 134 -9.56 12.73 -19.06
N CYS A 135 -9.19 12.05 -17.98
CA CYS A 135 -7.79 11.84 -17.60
C CYS A 135 -7.12 10.77 -18.49
N MET A 136 -7.77 9.62 -18.66
CA MET A 136 -7.20 8.46 -19.34
C MET A 136 -7.06 8.66 -20.84
N ASN A 137 -7.82 9.57 -21.44
CA ASN A 137 -7.60 10.00 -22.82
C ASN A 137 -6.15 10.46 -23.08
N CYS A 138 -5.46 10.96 -22.06
CA CYS A 138 -4.05 11.34 -22.15
C CYS A 138 -3.10 10.38 -21.42
N HIS A 139 -3.56 9.72 -20.36
CA HIS A 139 -2.73 8.92 -19.44
C HIS A 139 -2.78 7.40 -19.69
N ASP A 140 -3.61 6.93 -20.63
CA ASP A 140 -3.73 5.51 -21.01
C ASP A 140 -3.31 5.25 -22.46
N HIS A 141 -2.19 5.84 -22.87
CA HIS A 141 -1.83 5.83 -24.28
C HIS A 141 -1.00 4.59 -24.66
N GLU A 142 -1.55 3.38 -24.60
CA GLU A 142 -1.18 2.32 -25.55
C GLU A 142 -2.37 1.41 -25.88
N GLY A 143 -2.51 1.03 -27.16
CA GLY A 143 -3.56 0.12 -27.66
C GLY A 143 -3.45 -1.33 -27.18
N TYR A 144 -3.13 -1.54 -25.90
CA TYR A 144 -3.02 -2.83 -25.22
C TYR A 144 -3.96 -2.83 -24.00
N HIS A 145 -5.24 -3.07 -24.26
CA HIS A 145 -6.27 -3.30 -23.24
C HIS A 145 -6.05 -4.54 -22.34
N LEU A 146 -4.82 -5.00 -22.13
CA LEU A 146 -4.54 -6.24 -21.41
C LEU A 146 -3.73 -6.13 -20.13
N THR A 147 -3.20 -4.98 -19.73
CA THR A 147 -2.72 -4.80 -18.35
C THR A 147 -2.95 -3.35 -17.88
N ARG A 148 -4.17 -3.10 -17.40
CA ARG A 148 -4.63 -1.80 -16.87
C ARG A 148 -3.97 -1.49 -15.52
N ASN A 149 -2.71 -1.07 -15.53
CA ASN A 149 -1.97 -0.60 -14.34
C ASN A 149 -1.22 0.71 -14.64
N THR A 150 -1.84 1.85 -14.32
CA THR A 150 -1.41 3.21 -14.72
C THR A 150 -0.58 3.97 -13.68
N ALA A 151 -0.26 3.33 -12.55
CA ALA A 151 0.25 4.04 -11.37
C ALA A 151 1.68 4.60 -11.51
N TRP A 152 2.58 3.95 -12.27
CA TRP A 152 4.02 4.28 -12.22
C TRP A 152 4.55 5.12 -13.39
N SER A 153 3.97 5.00 -14.59
CA SER A 153 4.39 5.83 -15.75
C SER A 153 4.20 7.33 -15.47
N MET A 154 3.26 7.67 -14.58
CA MET A 154 2.99 9.04 -14.13
C MET A 154 4.00 9.56 -13.09
N LEU A 155 4.68 8.68 -12.33
CA LEU A 155 5.69 9.07 -11.34
C LEU A 155 7.04 9.40 -11.99
N GLU A 156 7.52 8.56 -12.91
CA GLU A 156 8.83 8.74 -13.55
C GLU A 156 8.91 9.95 -14.50
N THR A 157 7.76 10.41 -15.02
CA THR A 157 7.74 11.57 -15.92
C THR A 157 7.92 12.90 -15.18
N HIS A 158 7.80 12.93 -13.84
CA HIS A 158 7.81 14.17 -13.07
C HIS A 158 8.66 14.14 -11.78
N GLY A 159 9.12 12.97 -11.32
CA GLY A 159 10.01 12.80 -10.17
C GLY A 159 11.50 12.78 -10.54
N ASP A 160 12.30 13.56 -9.81
CA ASP A 160 13.73 13.78 -9.98
C ASP A 160 14.56 12.47 -9.93
N LYS A 161 14.94 11.89 -11.08
CA LYS A 161 16.24 11.24 -11.38
C LYS A 161 16.31 10.68 -12.80
N THR A 162 17.48 10.80 -13.40
CA THR A 162 17.85 10.33 -14.74
C THR A 162 17.75 8.81 -14.91
N SER A 163 16.60 8.28 -15.34
CA SER A 163 16.49 7.01 -16.06
C SER A 163 16.27 7.31 -17.54
N VAL A 164 17.36 7.48 -18.29
CA VAL A 164 17.30 7.54 -19.75
C VAL A 164 16.98 6.13 -20.25
N LEU A 165 15.75 5.91 -20.69
CA LEU A 165 15.44 4.78 -21.57
C LEU A 165 16.17 5.02 -22.90
N VAL A 166 17.39 4.52 -23.01
CA VAL A 166 18.09 4.46 -24.30
C VAL A 166 17.42 3.35 -25.10
N VAL A 167 16.39 3.70 -25.86
CA VAL A 167 15.98 2.88 -27.00
C VAL A 167 17.12 3.00 -28.01
N SER A 168 18.07 2.06 -27.96
CA SER A 168 19.15 2.01 -28.94
C SER A 168 18.54 1.64 -30.29
N ASP A 169 18.30 2.65 -31.10
CA ASP A 169 18.02 2.54 -32.52
C ASP A 169 19.33 2.14 -33.24
N GLU A 170 19.74 0.88 -33.05
CA GLU A 170 20.68 0.21 -33.94
C GLU A 170 19.91 -0.85 -34.70
N LEU A 171 19.53 -0.54 -35.95
CA LEU A 171 19.91 -1.32 -37.15
C LEU A 171 19.07 -0.88 -38.37
N GLU A 172 19.46 0.24 -38.99
CA GLU A 172 19.32 0.39 -40.44
C GLU A 172 20.69 0.36 -41.10
N GLY A 173 20.93 -0.68 -41.91
CA GLY A 173 22.03 -0.66 -42.89
C GLY A 173 22.72 -1.99 -43.14
N GLY A 174 22.05 -2.94 -43.78
CA GLY A 174 22.73 -4.14 -44.28
C GLY A 174 21.83 -5.05 -45.12
N GLU A 175 21.74 -4.80 -46.42
CA GLU A 175 21.26 -5.79 -47.39
C GLU A 175 22.17 -7.03 -47.35
N GLY A 176 21.76 -8.04 -46.59
CA GLY A 176 22.36 -9.35 -46.51
C GLY A 176 21.30 -10.42 -46.70
N HIS A 177 21.14 -10.88 -47.94
CA HIS A 177 20.28 -12.01 -48.30
C HIS A 177 20.75 -13.27 -47.56
N PHE A 178 20.03 -13.69 -46.52
CA PHE A 178 20.28 -14.95 -45.82
C PHE A 178 19.32 -16.03 -46.35
N ASP A 179 19.92 -16.99 -47.06
CA ASP A 179 19.28 -18.15 -47.69
C ASP A 179 19.03 -19.23 -46.62
N VAL A 180 17.76 -19.43 -46.22
CA VAL A 180 17.35 -20.48 -45.28
C VAL A 180 16.96 -21.72 -46.07
N THR A 181 17.96 -22.40 -46.65
CA THR A 181 17.74 -23.68 -47.33
C THR A 181 18.88 -24.68 -47.19
N GLU A 182 19.49 -24.85 -46.00
CA GLU A 182 20.40 -26.00 -45.80
C GLU A 182 20.62 -26.42 -44.33
N LEU A 183 19.57 -26.74 -43.58
CA LEU A 183 19.70 -27.55 -42.35
C LEU A 183 18.53 -28.53 -42.21
N THR A 184 18.53 -29.55 -43.07
CA THR A 184 17.78 -30.79 -42.84
C THR A 184 18.73 -31.97 -42.68
N ASN A 185 18.54 -32.69 -41.56
CA ASN A 185 19.01 -34.03 -41.22
C ASN A 185 20.45 -34.17 -40.69
N ARG A 186 20.58 -34.43 -39.37
CA ARG A 186 21.06 -35.72 -38.85
C ARG A 186 20.89 -35.86 -37.33
N ASP A 187 19.96 -36.74 -36.95
CA ASP A 187 19.92 -37.58 -35.74
C ASP A 187 20.29 -37.00 -34.36
N GLY A 188 19.25 -36.83 -33.53
CA GLY A 188 19.33 -36.95 -32.06
C GLY A 188 18.95 -35.68 -31.31
N ASP A 189 17.80 -35.72 -30.62
CA ASP A 189 17.29 -34.77 -29.64
C ASP A 189 18.28 -33.70 -29.16
N LEU A 190 18.10 -32.48 -29.65
CA LEU A 190 18.61 -31.29 -28.98
C LEU A 190 17.48 -30.26 -28.94
N ASP A 191 17.00 -30.07 -27.72
CA ASP A 191 15.92 -29.20 -27.32
C ASP A 191 16.39 -27.73 -27.36
N ILE A 192 16.20 -27.09 -28.52
CA ILE A 192 16.49 -25.67 -28.76
C ILE A 192 15.36 -24.76 -28.20
N ALA A 193 14.49 -25.28 -27.33
CA ALA A 193 13.55 -24.48 -26.54
C ALA A 193 14.18 -23.93 -25.23
N SER A 194 15.35 -24.40 -24.83
CA SER A 194 15.98 -24.05 -23.54
C SER A 194 16.86 -22.79 -23.54
N SER A 195 17.14 -22.18 -24.69
CA SER A 195 18.08 -21.04 -24.80
C SER A 195 17.45 -19.70 -25.15
N LEU A 196 16.12 -19.62 -25.29
CA LEU A 196 15.42 -18.37 -25.58
C LEU A 196 14.32 -18.00 -24.57
N GLY A 197 14.16 -18.74 -23.47
CA GLY A 197 13.34 -18.30 -22.33
C GLY A 197 11.84 -18.05 -22.59
N ILE A 198 11.34 -18.28 -23.80
CA ILE A 198 9.91 -18.19 -24.11
C ILE A 198 9.34 -19.59 -23.97
N SER A 199 9.09 -19.99 -22.72
CA SER A 199 8.15 -21.07 -22.45
C SER A 199 6.76 -20.64 -22.90
N ASN A 200 6.01 -21.58 -23.46
CA ASN A 200 4.57 -21.48 -23.63
C ASN A 200 3.96 -20.86 -22.36
N PHE A 201 3.24 -19.74 -22.50
CA PHE A 201 2.35 -19.21 -21.48
C PHE A 201 1.24 -20.25 -21.23
N THR A 202 1.50 -21.20 -20.35
CA THR A 202 0.45 -21.68 -19.45
C THR A 202 0.18 -20.50 -18.53
N TYR A 203 -1.06 -20.00 -18.51
CA TYR A 203 -1.54 -19.06 -17.50
C TYR A 203 -1.34 -19.75 -16.13
N GLU A 204 -0.15 -19.63 -15.55
CA GLU A 204 0.04 -19.81 -14.12
C GLU A 204 -0.60 -18.57 -13.50
N TYR A 205 -1.51 -18.79 -12.56
CA TYR A 205 -2.17 -17.77 -11.78
C TYR A 205 -1.10 -16.93 -11.06
N THR A 206 -0.64 -15.85 -11.68
CA THR A 206 0.33 -14.98 -11.03
C THR A 206 -0.46 -13.95 -10.22
N ASN A 207 -0.35 -14.03 -8.89
CA ASN A 207 -0.86 -13.01 -7.97
C ASN A 207 0.05 -11.77 -8.00
N ASP A 208 0.42 -11.36 -9.22
CA ASP A 208 1.38 -10.29 -9.45
C ASP A 208 0.67 -8.95 -9.31
N ILE A 209 1.28 -8.05 -8.56
CA ILE A 209 0.83 -6.67 -8.42
C ILE A 209 1.71 -5.79 -9.28
N GLU A 210 1.13 -5.17 -10.30
CA GLU A 210 1.85 -4.20 -11.13
C GLU A 210 1.57 -2.74 -10.73
N GLY A 211 0.48 -2.49 -9.99
CA GLY A 211 0.04 -1.17 -9.57
C GLY A 211 -1.29 -1.21 -8.80
N TYR A 212 -1.84 -0.05 -8.45
CA TYR A 212 -3.17 0.04 -7.83
C TYR A 212 -4.28 0.18 -8.87
N VAL A 213 -5.46 -0.26 -8.47
CA VAL A 213 -6.66 -0.20 -9.30
C VAL A 213 -7.36 1.13 -9.08
N ILE A 214 -7.64 1.83 -10.17
CA ILE A 214 -8.52 2.99 -10.19
C ILE A 214 -9.96 2.49 -10.33
N ASP A 215 -10.87 2.92 -9.47
CA ASP A 215 -12.30 2.76 -9.71
C ASP A 215 -12.71 3.68 -10.85
N GLU A 216 -12.80 3.12 -12.05
CA GLU A 216 -13.14 3.84 -13.27
C GLU A 216 -14.56 4.43 -13.20
N THR A 217 -15.42 3.91 -12.33
CA THR A 217 -16.82 4.32 -12.22
C THR A 217 -17.04 5.51 -11.26
N SER A 218 -16.11 5.75 -10.34
CA SER A 218 -16.22 6.83 -9.36
C SER A 218 -16.15 8.23 -9.99
N GLU A 219 -16.97 9.18 -9.55
CA GLU A 219 -16.95 10.56 -10.09
C GLU A 219 -15.60 11.26 -9.88
N ASP A 220 -14.80 10.80 -8.92
CA ASP A 220 -13.47 11.26 -8.55
C ASP A 220 -12.36 10.22 -8.76
N SER A 221 -12.54 9.23 -9.65
CA SER A 221 -11.58 8.14 -9.96
C SER A 221 -10.09 8.48 -9.82
N CYS A 222 -9.66 9.64 -10.33
CA CYS A 222 -8.26 10.06 -10.31
C CYS A 222 -7.98 11.04 -9.15
N SER A 223 -8.89 11.98 -8.86
CA SER A 223 -8.74 12.97 -7.80
C SER A 223 -8.94 12.43 -6.38
N ALA A 224 -9.49 11.22 -6.30
CA ALA A 224 -9.50 10.29 -5.19
C ALA A 224 -8.17 10.26 -4.44
N CYS A 225 -7.07 10.30 -5.18
CA CYS A 225 -5.72 10.19 -4.63
C CYS A 225 -4.73 11.22 -5.19
N HIS A 226 -5.09 11.96 -6.25
CA HIS A 226 -4.22 12.96 -6.88
C HIS A 226 -4.79 14.38 -6.82
N ASP A 227 -3.97 15.39 -6.52
CA ASP A 227 -4.32 16.78 -6.83
C ASP A 227 -4.12 17.05 -8.32
N ILE A 228 -5.15 16.81 -9.13
CA ILE A 228 -5.12 16.96 -10.59
C ILE A 228 -4.76 18.37 -11.08
N HIS A 229 -4.80 19.37 -10.20
CA HIS A 229 -4.40 20.73 -10.49
C HIS A 229 -3.00 21.06 -9.99
N GLY A 230 -2.38 20.24 -9.15
CA GLY A 230 -1.07 20.49 -8.54
C GLY A 230 0.09 19.79 -9.27
N PRO A 231 1.34 20.25 -9.08
CA PRO A 231 2.55 19.55 -9.54
C PRO A 231 3.00 18.40 -8.63
N LYS A 232 2.40 18.27 -7.45
CA LYS A 232 2.95 17.54 -6.33
C LYS A 232 2.47 16.10 -6.30
N ASN A 233 3.38 15.17 -6.51
CA ASN A 233 3.17 13.74 -6.39
C ASN A 233 3.83 13.16 -5.13
N GLU A 234 4.51 13.97 -4.30
CA GLU A 234 5.36 13.47 -3.21
C GLU A 234 4.58 12.58 -2.24
N ILE A 235 3.32 12.92 -1.97
CA ILE A 235 2.42 12.13 -1.13
C ILE A 235 2.08 10.78 -1.76
N ASN A 236 1.92 10.71 -3.09
CA ASN A 236 1.70 9.48 -3.83
C ASN A 236 2.95 8.61 -3.83
N GLU A 237 4.14 9.20 -3.91
CA GLU A 237 5.40 8.45 -3.79
C GLU A 237 5.57 7.85 -2.39
N GLN A 238 5.24 8.62 -1.35
CA GLN A 238 5.25 8.14 0.04
C GLN A 238 4.26 7.00 0.24
N TRP A 239 3.03 7.17 -0.23
CA TRP A 239 2.03 6.11 -0.19
C TRP A 239 2.51 4.85 -0.94
N ALA A 240 3.07 4.99 -2.15
CA ALA A 240 3.56 3.86 -2.94
C ALA A 240 4.70 3.09 -2.24
N LYS A 241 5.50 3.78 -1.41
CA LYS A 241 6.58 3.18 -0.60
C LYS A 241 6.08 2.66 0.75
N SER A 242 4.87 3.00 1.14
CA SER A 242 4.28 2.58 2.41
C SER A 242 3.78 1.13 2.36
N GLY A 243 3.51 0.57 3.54
CA GLY A 243 2.87 -0.74 3.64
C GLY A 243 1.46 -0.80 3.02
N HIS A 244 0.74 0.32 2.92
CA HIS A 244 -0.61 0.36 2.35
C HIS A 244 -0.64 0.13 0.84
N ALA A 245 0.46 0.41 0.15
CA ALA A 245 0.66 0.11 -1.27
C ALA A 245 1.52 -1.14 -1.49
N ALA A 246 1.62 -2.02 -0.48
CA ALA A 246 2.50 -3.19 -0.50
C ALA A 246 3.97 -2.87 -0.85
N GLU A 247 4.43 -1.64 -0.55
CA GLU A 247 5.78 -1.16 -0.88
C GLU A 247 6.11 -1.21 -2.40
N ILE A 248 5.10 -1.15 -3.29
CA ILE A 248 5.28 -1.21 -4.76
C ILE A 248 6.28 -0.19 -5.28
N GLY A 249 6.33 1.00 -4.67
CA GLY A 249 7.27 2.04 -5.06
C GLY A 249 8.73 1.64 -4.81
N LEU A 250 9.00 0.92 -3.71
CA LEU A 250 10.33 0.40 -3.43
C LEU A 250 10.71 -0.72 -4.41
N VAL A 251 9.75 -1.58 -4.80
CA VAL A 251 9.99 -2.63 -5.80
C VAL A 251 10.37 -2.02 -7.14
N LYS A 252 9.61 -1.03 -7.61
CA LYS A 252 9.86 -0.41 -8.91
C LYS A 252 11.13 0.43 -8.94
N GLU A 253 11.50 1.08 -7.83
CA GLU A 253 12.81 1.75 -7.71
C GLU A 253 13.98 0.76 -7.80
N GLU A 254 13.83 -0.45 -7.24
CA GLU A 254 14.88 -1.46 -7.22
C GLU A 254 15.00 -2.23 -8.54
N LEU A 255 13.86 -2.63 -9.11
CA LEU A 255 13.77 -3.59 -10.21
C LEU A 255 13.37 -2.96 -11.56
N GLY A 256 12.90 -1.70 -11.54
CA GLY A 256 12.46 -0.95 -12.72
C GLY A 256 10.94 -0.74 -12.78
N PRO A 257 10.47 0.15 -13.67
CA PRO A 257 9.05 0.56 -13.75
C PRO A 257 8.07 -0.57 -14.06
N ASP A 258 8.52 -1.58 -14.81
CA ASP A 258 7.72 -2.74 -15.21
C ASP A 258 7.75 -3.86 -14.16
N ALA A 259 8.43 -3.65 -13.02
CA ALA A 259 8.47 -4.63 -11.96
C ALA A 259 7.09 -4.82 -11.33
N VAL A 260 6.82 -6.07 -10.98
CA VAL A 260 5.61 -6.53 -10.30
C VAL A 260 5.99 -7.12 -8.95
N ILE A 261 5.16 -6.94 -7.93
CA ILE A 261 5.31 -7.66 -6.66
C ILE A 261 4.74 -9.05 -6.86
N THR A 262 5.50 -10.06 -6.49
CA THR A 262 5.08 -11.46 -6.50
C THR A 262 4.87 -11.96 -5.07
N LEU A 263 4.13 -13.07 -4.90
CA LEU A 263 4.09 -13.79 -3.62
C LEU A 263 5.47 -14.26 -3.14
N HIS A 264 6.48 -14.33 -4.01
CA HIS A 264 7.81 -14.73 -3.58
C HIS A 264 8.52 -13.64 -2.74
N ASP A 265 8.08 -12.39 -2.87
CA ASP A 265 8.66 -11.24 -2.17
C ASP A 265 8.22 -11.15 -0.69
N GLU A 266 7.35 -12.06 -0.23
CA GLU A 266 6.82 -12.12 1.14
C GLU A 266 7.91 -12.21 2.22
N ASP A 267 8.99 -12.96 1.97
CA ASP A 267 10.09 -13.15 2.93
C ASP A 267 10.89 -11.85 3.16
N GLU A 268 10.82 -10.90 2.22
CA GLU A 268 11.55 -9.63 2.28
C GLU A 268 10.63 -8.44 2.63
N ARG A 269 9.33 -8.53 2.29
CA ARG A 269 8.38 -7.41 2.37
C ARG A 269 7.05 -7.82 2.99
N HIS A 270 6.95 -7.80 4.31
CA HIS A 270 5.73 -8.25 5.02
C HIS A 270 4.42 -7.54 4.65
N SER A 271 4.46 -6.33 4.10
CA SER A 271 3.25 -5.64 3.62
C SER A 271 2.63 -6.33 2.41
N VAL A 272 3.44 -7.04 1.62
CA VAL A 272 3.02 -7.81 0.44
C VAL A 272 1.99 -8.85 0.84
N VAL A 273 2.26 -9.61 1.90
CA VAL A 273 1.35 -10.62 2.49
C VAL A 273 -0.05 -10.06 2.75
N ALA A 274 -0.15 -8.81 3.21
CA ALA A 274 -1.41 -8.20 3.56
C ALA A 274 -2.34 -8.00 2.34
N PHE A 275 -1.82 -8.06 1.11
CA PHE A 275 -2.58 -7.78 -0.10
C PHE A 275 -2.41 -8.85 -1.21
N THR A 276 -1.30 -9.58 -1.27
CA THR A 276 -1.06 -10.60 -2.31
C THR A 276 -1.56 -11.98 -1.93
N GLU A 277 -1.50 -12.36 -0.64
CA GLU A 277 -1.81 -13.75 -0.24
C GLU A 277 -3.26 -14.12 -0.63
N GLN A 278 -4.15 -13.13 -0.63
CA GLN A 278 -5.57 -13.36 -0.82
C GLN A 278 -6.24 -12.21 -1.53
N ASN A 279 -7.09 -12.56 -2.48
CA ASN A 279 -8.04 -11.64 -3.06
C ASN A 279 -9.18 -11.38 -2.06
N TRP A 280 -9.04 -10.31 -1.27
CA TRP A 280 -9.97 -9.97 -0.19
C TRP A 280 -11.37 -9.58 -0.67
N GLY A 281 -11.51 -9.11 -1.91
CA GLY A 281 -12.82 -8.69 -2.46
C GLY A 281 -13.76 -9.87 -2.73
N PHE A 282 -13.23 -11.05 -3.03
CA PHE A 282 -14.02 -12.18 -3.53
C PHE A 282 -13.85 -13.49 -2.73
N GLY A 283 -12.99 -13.50 -1.70
CA GLY A 283 -12.83 -14.66 -0.81
C GLY A 283 -14.04 -14.86 0.11
N ALA A 284 -14.59 -16.08 0.14
CA ALA A 284 -15.57 -16.45 1.16
C ALA A 284 -14.92 -16.40 2.57
N ASP A 285 -15.69 -15.98 3.58
CA ASP A 285 -15.27 -15.85 4.98
C ASP A 285 -14.17 -14.78 5.21
N ARG A 286 -14.06 -13.80 4.30
CA ARG A 286 -13.08 -12.68 4.35
C ARG A 286 -13.70 -11.31 4.54
N GLU A 287 -15.02 -11.29 4.69
CA GLU A 287 -15.85 -10.13 4.91
C GLU A 287 -15.31 -9.17 6.00
N GLU A 288 -14.84 -9.73 7.12
CA GLU A 288 -14.29 -8.92 8.20
C GLU A 288 -12.95 -8.30 7.81
N CYS A 289 -12.08 -9.02 7.07
CA CYS A 289 -10.76 -8.54 6.65
C CYS A 289 -10.84 -7.35 5.68
N GLN A 290 -11.89 -7.28 4.86
CA GLN A 290 -12.07 -6.22 3.85
C GLN A 290 -11.99 -4.81 4.44
N ARG A 291 -12.45 -4.63 5.69
CA ARG A 291 -12.44 -3.33 6.38
C ARG A 291 -11.06 -2.71 6.62
N CYS A 292 -9.99 -3.50 6.46
CA CYS A 292 -8.61 -3.04 6.60
C CYS A 292 -7.71 -3.41 5.43
N HIS A 293 -8.14 -4.31 4.55
CA HIS A 293 -7.29 -4.82 3.46
C HIS A 293 -7.79 -4.44 2.06
N THR A 294 -8.79 -3.57 1.96
CA THR A 294 -9.31 -3.06 0.68
C THR A 294 -9.74 -1.61 0.86
N THR A 295 -9.56 -0.75 -0.16
CA THR A 295 -10.07 0.63 -0.12
C THR A 295 -11.59 0.65 0.07
N THR A 296 -12.29 -0.21 -0.66
CA THR A 296 -13.75 -0.31 -0.63
C THR A 296 -14.24 -0.67 0.77
N GLY A 297 -13.71 -1.75 1.36
CA GLY A 297 -14.11 -2.18 2.69
C GLY A 297 -13.72 -1.18 3.78
N ALA A 298 -12.51 -0.60 3.72
CA ALA A 298 -12.07 0.39 4.70
C ALA A 298 -12.88 1.67 4.64
N SER A 299 -13.15 2.20 3.45
CA SER A 299 -13.96 3.41 3.29
C SER A 299 -15.42 3.21 3.73
N ASN A 300 -16.00 2.04 3.48
CA ASN A 300 -17.35 1.70 3.96
C ASN A 300 -17.38 1.53 5.49
N TYR A 301 -16.38 0.86 6.07
CA TYR A 301 -16.28 0.66 7.51
C TYR A 301 -16.09 1.99 8.24
N LEU A 302 -15.07 2.76 7.86
CA LEU A 302 -14.76 4.05 8.49
C LEU A 302 -15.88 5.10 8.27
N GLY A 303 -16.66 4.96 7.20
CA GLY A 303 -17.81 5.83 6.93
C GLY A 303 -19.07 5.48 7.74
N ASN A 304 -19.18 4.23 8.24
CA ASN A 304 -20.34 3.76 8.97
C ASN A 304 -20.03 2.51 9.81
N GLU A 305 -19.21 2.65 10.84
CA GLU A 305 -18.72 1.53 11.65
C GLU A 305 -19.86 0.72 12.28
N VAL A 306 -20.85 1.40 12.88
CA VAL A 306 -21.93 0.76 13.66
C VAL A 306 -22.83 -0.14 12.80
N ASP A 307 -23.11 0.29 11.56
CA ASP A 307 -23.97 -0.45 10.64
C ASP A 307 -23.16 -1.06 9.46
N TYR A 308 -21.84 -1.20 9.63
CA TYR A 308 -20.99 -1.76 8.58
C TYR A 308 -21.45 -3.17 8.21
N ASN A 309 -21.64 -3.39 6.92
CA ASN A 309 -21.97 -4.68 6.35
C ASN A 309 -21.07 -4.92 5.15
N SER A 310 -20.07 -5.78 5.33
CA SER A 310 -19.14 -6.23 4.30
C SER A 310 -19.81 -6.74 3.03
N ALA A 311 -21.00 -7.34 3.12
CA ALA A 311 -21.75 -7.78 1.95
C ALA A 311 -22.28 -6.61 1.09
N SER A 312 -22.14 -5.38 1.57
CA SER A 312 -22.46 -4.14 0.82
C SER A 312 -21.22 -3.53 0.17
N ASN A 313 -20.04 -4.12 0.34
CA ASN A 313 -18.85 -3.70 -0.39
C ASN A 313 -19.04 -4.04 -1.87
N ASP A 314 -18.89 -3.03 -2.73
CA ASP A 314 -19.00 -3.17 -4.17
C ASP A 314 -17.60 -3.23 -4.78
N PHE A 315 -17.21 -4.41 -5.24
CA PHE A 315 -15.94 -4.65 -5.92
C PHE A 315 -16.11 -4.78 -7.43
N SER A 316 -17.20 -4.25 -7.99
CA SER A 316 -17.49 -4.36 -9.43
C SER A 316 -16.43 -3.71 -10.32
N HIS A 317 -15.66 -2.75 -9.81
CA HIS A 317 -14.51 -2.15 -10.48
C HIS A 317 -13.29 -3.09 -10.58
N LEU A 318 -13.21 -4.12 -9.73
CA LEU A 318 -12.17 -5.15 -9.74
C LEU A 318 -12.53 -6.28 -10.72
N ASP A 319 -12.97 -5.91 -11.93
CA ASP A 319 -13.55 -6.80 -12.95
C ASP A 319 -12.87 -8.19 -12.95
N PRO A 320 -13.55 -9.22 -12.43
CA PRO A 320 -12.98 -10.55 -12.34
C PRO A 320 -12.81 -11.12 -13.74
N VAL A 321 -11.58 -11.41 -14.12
CA VAL A 321 -11.26 -12.08 -15.37
C VAL A 321 -11.59 -13.55 -15.21
N TYR A 322 -12.54 -14.04 -16.02
CA TYR A 322 -12.86 -15.47 -16.11
C TYR A 322 -12.36 -16.04 -17.45
N ASP A 323 -12.04 -17.32 -17.45
CA ASP A 323 -11.77 -18.07 -18.67
C ASP A 323 -13.08 -18.24 -19.43
N ASP A 324 -13.18 -17.63 -20.61
CA ASP A 324 -14.39 -17.66 -21.44
C ASP A 324 -14.86 -19.08 -21.81
N ALA A 325 -13.96 -20.07 -21.83
CA ALA A 325 -14.26 -21.44 -22.24
C ALA A 325 -14.69 -22.33 -21.07
N THR A 326 -14.10 -22.16 -19.89
CA THR A 326 -14.38 -22.98 -18.70
C THR A 326 -15.28 -22.28 -17.68
N GLY A 327 -15.36 -20.94 -17.73
CA GLY A 327 -15.97 -20.11 -16.70
C GLY A 327 -15.17 -20.10 -15.39
N GLU A 328 -13.93 -20.59 -15.39
CA GLU A 328 -13.06 -20.57 -14.21
C GLU A 328 -12.51 -19.17 -14.00
N PHE A 329 -12.39 -18.74 -12.75
CA PHE A 329 -11.76 -17.48 -12.40
C PHE A 329 -10.27 -17.53 -12.77
N LEU A 330 -9.79 -16.60 -13.60
CA LEU A 330 -8.40 -16.49 -14.04
C LEU A 330 -7.60 -15.57 -13.13
N SER A 331 -8.10 -14.36 -12.90
CA SER A 331 -7.50 -13.38 -12.02
C SER A 331 -8.52 -12.30 -11.69
N SER A 332 -8.32 -11.57 -10.61
CA SER A 332 -8.91 -10.25 -10.49
C SER A 332 -7.80 -9.28 -10.21
N LYS A 333 -8.07 -8.01 -10.48
CA LYS A 333 -7.25 -6.97 -9.92
C LYS A 333 -7.32 -7.04 -8.38
N VAL A 334 -6.22 -6.73 -7.71
CA VAL A 334 -6.14 -6.63 -6.24
C VAL A 334 -6.31 -5.18 -5.85
N GLU A 335 -7.14 -4.90 -4.85
CA GLU A 335 -7.30 -3.55 -4.32
C GLU A 335 -6.41 -3.31 -3.10
N PHE A 336 -5.54 -2.29 -3.16
CA PHE A 336 -4.80 -1.78 -2.01
C PHE A 336 -5.64 -0.84 -1.17
N LEU A 337 -5.11 -0.43 -0.02
CA LEU A 337 -5.59 0.77 0.65
C LEU A 337 -5.05 2.00 -0.08
N SER A 338 -5.93 2.74 -0.74
CA SER A 338 -5.65 4.02 -1.40
C SER A 338 -5.98 5.19 -0.45
N CYS A 339 -5.74 6.41 -0.93
CA CYS A 339 -6.05 7.63 -0.20
C CYS A 339 -7.51 7.68 0.34
N GLU A 340 -8.48 7.15 -0.41
CA GLU A 340 -9.92 7.24 -0.10
C GLU A 340 -10.38 6.34 1.05
N ALA A 341 -9.56 5.33 1.38
CA ALA A 341 -9.80 4.50 2.55
C ALA A 341 -9.89 5.39 3.80
N CYS A 342 -8.93 6.30 3.95
CA CYS A 342 -8.80 7.17 5.11
C CYS A 342 -9.43 8.55 4.91
N HIS A 343 -9.43 9.06 3.68
CA HIS A 343 -9.88 10.42 3.36
C HIS A 343 -11.24 10.43 2.67
N THR A 344 -12.08 11.40 3.00
CA THR A 344 -13.26 11.74 2.17
C THR A 344 -12.85 12.53 0.93
N SER A 345 -11.65 13.10 0.93
CA SER A 345 -11.06 13.78 -0.20
C SER A 345 -9.55 13.93 -0.01
N ALA A 346 -8.74 13.26 -0.85
CA ALA A 346 -7.28 13.44 -0.82
C ALA A 346 -6.83 14.86 -1.16
N THR A 347 -7.62 15.57 -1.98
CA THR A 347 -7.33 16.97 -2.35
C THR A 347 -7.39 17.92 -1.15
N THR A 348 -8.30 17.67 -0.20
CA THR A 348 -8.46 18.51 0.99
C THR A 348 -7.76 17.95 2.23
N GLY A 349 -7.45 16.65 2.22
CA GLY A 349 -6.91 15.92 3.36
C GLY A 349 -7.94 15.62 4.45
N GLU A 350 -9.24 15.88 4.20
CA GLU A 350 -10.31 15.59 5.17
C GLU A 350 -10.39 14.09 5.46
N LEU A 351 -10.37 13.74 6.75
CA LEU A 351 -10.43 12.34 7.22
C LEU A 351 -11.88 11.86 7.31
N ARG A 352 -12.07 10.58 7.05
CA ARG A 352 -13.38 9.92 7.08
C ARG A 352 -13.92 9.75 8.50
N ILE A 353 -13.05 9.48 9.46
CA ILE A 353 -13.38 9.45 10.88
C ILE A 353 -12.56 10.53 11.62
N THR A 354 -13.25 11.27 12.48
CA THR A 354 -12.65 12.36 13.30
C THR A 354 -13.11 12.29 14.75
N ASP A 355 -13.54 11.10 15.17
CA ASP A 355 -14.04 10.88 16.52
C ASP A 355 -12.92 11.11 17.54
N THR A 356 -13.29 11.61 18.72
CA THR A 356 -12.33 11.87 19.81
C THR A 356 -11.83 10.58 20.43
N ASP A 357 -12.67 9.55 20.47
CA ASP A 357 -12.42 8.26 21.13
C ASP A 357 -12.70 7.13 20.13
N ILE A 358 -12.08 5.96 20.32
CA ILE A 358 -12.42 4.73 19.58
C ILE A 358 -12.69 3.60 20.57
N THR A 359 -13.70 2.78 20.26
CA THR A 359 -13.95 1.51 20.96
C THR A 359 -13.44 0.38 20.09
N LEU A 360 -12.54 -0.45 20.61
CA LEU A 360 -12.02 -1.58 19.84
C LEU A 360 -13.03 -2.74 19.84
N ASP A 361 -13.06 -3.53 18.76
CA ASP A 361 -14.03 -4.64 18.57
C ASP A 361 -13.80 -5.86 19.48
N TYR A 362 -12.91 -5.74 20.46
CA TYR A 362 -12.58 -6.80 21.39
C TYR A 362 -12.56 -6.24 22.83
N THR A 363 -12.79 -7.14 23.78
CA THR A 363 -12.84 -6.83 25.20
C THR A 363 -11.58 -7.31 25.91
N TYR A 364 -11.30 -6.73 27.08
CA TYR A 364 -10.35 -7.28 28.03
C TYR A 364 -10.98 -7.37 29.42
N GLY A 365 -10.88 -8.54 30.06
CA GLY A 365 -11.58 -8.84 31.30
C GLY A 365 -13.11 -8.83 31.16
N GLY A 366 -13.64 -8.92 29.94
CA GLY A 366 -15.05 -8.77 29.62
C GLY A 366 -15.55 -7.32 29.56
N GLU A 367 -14.65 -6.33 29.66
CA GLU A 367 -14.98 -4.91 29.52
C GLU A 367 -14.54 -4.39 28.15
N GLU A 368 -15.29 -3.45 27.58
CA GLU A 368 -14.94 -2.76 26.33
C GLU A 368 -13.65 -1.97 26.49
N ILE A 369 -12.81 -1.98 25.44
CA ILE A 369 -11.60 -1.16 25.40
C ILE A 369 -11.92 0.14 24.67
N VAL A 370 -11.94 1.24 25.43
CA VAL A 370 -12.12 2.59 24.89
C VAL A 370 -10.79 3.34 24.97
N LEU A 371 -10.26 3.74 23.82
CA LEU A 371 -9.08 4.59 23.72
C LEU A 371 -9.54 6.04 23.59
N ALA A 372 -9.45 6.79 24.69
CA ALA A 372 -10.01 8.13 24.77
C ALA A 372 -9.01 9.23 24.35
N GLY A 373 -9.53 10.29 23.74
CA GLY A 373 -8.77 11.48 23.35
C GLY A 373 -7.76 11.25 22.24
N VAL A 374 -7.94 10.22 21.42
CA VAL A 374 -7.06 9.85 20.31
C VAL A 374 -7.39 10.56 18.99
N ASN A 375 -8.52 11.29 18.92
CA ASN A 375 -8.86 12.24 17.84
C ASN A 375 -8.64 11.65 16.43
N GLU A 376 -7.96 12.35 15.53
CA GLU A 376 -7.69 11.90 14.15
C GLU A 376 -6.95 10.54 14.08
N SER A 377 -6.26 10.11 15.14
CA SER A 377 -5.64 8.78 15.21
C SER A 377 -6.68 7.65 15.28
N THR A 378 -7.96 7.93 15.52
CA THR A 378 -9.06 6.94 15.37
C THR A 378 -9.04 6.27 13.99
N THR A 379 -8.70 7.03 12.92
CA THR A 379 -8.56 6.49 11.56
C THR A 379 -7.54 5.36 11.50
N CYS A 380 -6.37 5.55 12.12
CA CYS A 380 -5.30 4.55 12.13
C CYS A 380 -5.63 3.39 13.08
N LEU A 381 -6.18 3.70 14.26
CA LEU A 381 -6.45 2.74 15.33
C LEU A 381 -7.59 1.78 15.00
N THR A 382 -8.44 2.12 14.03
CA THR A 382 -9.46 1.21 13.50
C THR A 382 -8.85 -0.10 13.00
N CYS A 383 -7.71 -0.03 12.30
CA CYS A 383 -7.03 -1.22 11.79
C CYS A 383 -5.82 -1.62 12.65
N HIS A 384 -5.08 -0.65 13.18
CA HIS A 384 -3.84 -0.90 13.94
C HIS A 384 -4.04 -1.00 15.46
N GLY A 385 -5.29 -0.87 15.95
CA GLY A 385 -5.65 -1.08 17.35
C GLY A 385 -5.58 -2.55 17.81
N GLY A 386 -5.28 -3.47 16.89
CA GLY A 386 -5.29 -4.91 17.12
C GLY A 386 -6.69 -5.50 17.02
N TRP A 387 -6.80 -6.83 16.94
CA TRP A 387 -8.08 -7.56 16.88
C TRP A 387 -8.21 -8.62 17.99
N GLY A 388 -7.28 -8.60 18.93
CA GLY A 388 -7.25 -9.54 20.03
C GLY A 388 -6.10 -9.22 20.96
N ASN A 389 -6.07 -9.98 22.05
CA ASN A 389 -5.23 -9.68 23.19
C ASN A 389 -4.94 -10.94 24.01
N ASN A 390 -4.38 -10.74 25.20
CA ASN A 390 -4.13 -11.78 26.19
C ASN A 390 -5.36 -12.64 26.51
N ASP A 391 -6.58 -12.08 26.54
CA ASP A 391 -7.80 -12.87 26.78
C ASP A 391 -8.08 -13.80 25.61
N SER A 392 -8.00 -13.29 24.37
CA SER A 392 -8.15 -14.11 23.17
C SER A 392 -7.07 -15.21 23.12
N LEU A 393 -5.83 -14.90 23.49
CA LEU A 393 -4.72 -15.88 23.58
C LEU A 393 -4.97 -16.96 24.66
N ARG A 394 -5.59 -16.58 25.78
CA ARG A 394 -5.96 -17.49 26.86
C ARG A 394 -7.20 -18.33 26.56
N GLN A 395 -8.02 -17.91 25.61
CA GLN A 395 -9.17 -18.68 25.13
C GLN A 395 -8.79 -19.73 24.08
N ILE A 396 -7.59 -19.66 23.50
CA ILE A 396 -7.06 -20.74 22.65
C ILE A 396 -7.06 -22.05 23.45
N THR A 397 -7.48 -23.13 22.82
CA THR A 397 -7.54 -24.51 23.28
C THR A 397 -6.75 -25.40 22.32
N ASP A 398 -6.63 -26.68 22.62
CA ASP A 398 -5.98 -27.62 21.68
C ASP A 398 -6.77 -27.79 20.38
N GLU A 399 -8.08 -27.59 20.42
CA GLU A 399 -8.99 -27.74 19.29
C GLU A 399 -8.99 -26.55 18.31
N ASN A 400 -8.55 -25.36 18.73
CA ASN A 400 -8.61 -24.12 17.94
C ASN A 400 -7.27 -23.36 17.93
N ARG A 401 -6.15 -24.08 17.88
CA ARG A 401 -4.82 -23.50 17.66
C ARG A 401 -4.72 -22.92 16.25
N ASP A 402 -5.20 -21.69 16.07
CA ASP A 402 -5.06 -20.91 14.85
C ASP A 402 -4.19 -19.68 15.10
N PHE A 403 -3.14 -19.55 14.29
CA PHE A 403 -2.21 -18.42 14.33
C PHE A 403 -2.77 -17.15 13.70
N HIS A 404 -3.82 -17.24 12.88
CA HIS A 404 -4.30 -16.10 12.09
C HIS A 404 -5.29 -15.20 12.84
N GLY A 405 -5.87 -15.67 13.96
CA GLY A 405 -7.06 -15.03 14.52
C GLY A 405 -6.88 -14.23 15.81
N VAL A 406 -5.70 -14.27 16.45
CA VAL A 406 -5.60 -13.82 17.86
C VAL A 406 -4.83 -12.52 18.05
N LEU A 407 -3.78 -12.31 17.25
CA LEU A 407 -3.04 -11.06 17.18
C LEU A 407 -3.01 -10.65 15.71
N HIS A 408 -3.71 -9.57 15.37
CA HIS A 408 -3.74 -9.05 14.01
C HIS A 408 -2.39 -8.42 13.64
N HIS A 409 -2.03 -8.48 12.36
CA HIS A 409 -0.78 -7.94 11.84
C HIS A 409 -0.69 -6.42 12.07
N GLY A 410 0.54 -5.95 12.29
CA GLY A 410 0.86 -4.55 12.57
C GLY A 410 0.07 -3.93 13.75
N PRO A 411 0.05 -4.54 14.96
CA PRO A 411 -0.77 -4.07 16.09
C PRO A 411 -0.11 -2.88 16.82
N ALA A 412 0.42 -1.91 16.07
CA ALA A 412 1.15 -0.75 16.60
C ALA A 412 0.35 0.03 17.65
N GLY A 413 -0.94 0.28 17.35
CA GLY A 413 -1.87 0.90 18.29
C GLY A 413 -2.07 0.04 19.53
N ALA A 414 -2.25 -1.28 19.37
CA ALA A 414 -2.40 -2.18 20.50
C ALA A 414 -1.16 -2.13 21.42
N ILE A 415 0.05 -2.12 20.87
CA ILE A 415 1.30 -2.04 21.66
C ILE A 415 1.44 -0.68 22.34
N LEU A 416 1.13 0.40 21.64
CA LEU A 416 1.14 1.75 22.17
C LEU A 416 0.21 1.89 23.40
N PHE A 417 -0.99 1.29 23.32
CA PHE A 417 -2.02 1.28 24.35
C PHE A 417 -2.05 -0.01 25.18
N ALA A 418 -0.88 -0.64 25.40
CA ALA A 418 -0.79 -1.95 26.07
C ALA A 418 -1.40 -2.01 27.48
N GLU A 419 -1.57 -0.87 28.17
CA GLU A 419 -2.31 -0.80 29.45
C GLU A 419 -3.78 -1.20 29.31
N GLN A 420 -4.40 -0.83 28.19
CA GLN A 420 -5.80 -1.09 27.92
C GLN A 420 -5.98 -2.37 27.11
N THR A 421 -5.13 -2.56 26.09
CA THR A 421 -5.30 -3.60 25.07
C THR A 421 -4.69 -4.93 25.45
N HIS A 422 -3.62 -4.96 26.26
CA HIS A 422 -2.91 -6.18 26.64
C HIS A 422 -2.60 -7.12 25.45
N PRO A 423 -1.92 -6.65 24.38
CA PRO A 423 -1.91 -7.33 23.09
C PRO A 423 -1.17 -8.68 23.13
N ALA A 424 -0.15 -8.82 23.97
CA ALA A 424 0.64 -10.05 24.06
C ALA A 424 0.02 -11.10 24.98
N TYR A 425 0.54 -12.33 24.91
CA TYR A 425 0.36 -13.32 25.95
C TYR A 425 1.19 -12.92 27.17
N GLU A 426 0.51 -12.38 28.18
CA GLU A 426 1.10 -11.92 29.43
C GLU A 426 1.11 -13.05 30.44
N PHE A 427 2.27 -13.46 30.94
CA PHE A 427 2.37 -14.61 31.82
C PHE A 427 1.84 -14.34 33.25
N ASP A 428 1.23 -15.35 33.85
CA ASP A 428 0.70 -15.27 35.22
C ASP A 428 1.79 -14.87 36.24
N GLY A 429 1.48 -13.87 37.06
CA GLY A 429 2.38 -13.38 38.12
C GLY A 429 3.44 -12.39 37.65
N GLN A 430 3.58 -12.17 36.34
CA GLN A 430 4.43 -11.11 35.79
C GLN A 430 3.71 -9.76 35.80
N VAL A 431 4.49 -8.68 35.78
CA VAL A 431 3.99 -7.32 35.64
C VAL A 431 4.60 -6.72 34.38
N TYR A 432 3.73 -6.25 33.49
CA TYR A 432 4.10 -5.62 32.24
C TYR A 432 3.97 -4.09 32.35
N SER A 433 4.82 -3.38 31.63
CA SER A 433 4.78 -1.92 31.54
C SER A 433 3.45 -1.48 30.96
N LYS A 434 2.71 -0.69 31.72
CA LYS A 434 1.37 -0.22 31.36
C LYS A 434 1.43 1.13 30.63
N GLY A 435 2.16 2.09 31.19
CA GLY A 435 2.22 3.43 30.61
C GLY A 435 3.28 3.59 29.54
N ASN A 436 2.91 4.23 28.42
CA ASN A 436 3.83 4.93 27.55
C ASN A 436 3.38 6.38 27.38
N LEU A 437 4.32 7.33 27.52
CA LEU A 437 4.08 8.73 27.20
C LEU A 437 3.70 8.92 25.73
N HIS A 438 4.20 8.07 24.83
CA HIS A 438 3.83 8.17 23.41
C HIS A 438 2.33 7.98 23.17
N ALA A 439 1.62 7.20 24.00
CA ALA A 439 0.17 7.03 23.92
C ALA A 439 -0.62 8.30 24.25
N THR A 440 0.05 9.32 24.82
CA THR A 440 -0.55 10.59 25.21
C THR A 440 -0.11 11.77 24.34
N LEU A 441 0.72 11.53 23.32
CA LEU A 441 1.11 12.55 22.36
C LEU A 441 -0.11 12.93 21.52
N GLY A 442 -0.28 14.23 21.26
CA GLY A 442 -1.42 14.69 20.48
C GLY A 442 -2.78 14.50 21.16
N THR A 443 -2.87 13.99 22.39
CA THR A 443 -4.16 13.77 23.05
C THR A 443 -4.58 15.00 23.84
N THR A 444 -5.88 15.10 24.14
CA THR A 444 -6.43 16.20 24.94
C THR A 444 -7.03 15.72 26.26
N ASP A 445 -6.94 16.56 27.29
CA ASP A 445 -7.66 16.35 28.53
C ASP A 445 -9.15 16.66 28.39
N ALA A 446 -9.95 16.39 29.42
CA ALA A 446 -11.39 16.66 29.41
C ALA A 446 -11.76 18.16 29.24
N SER A 447 -10.79 19.07 29.32
CA SER A 447 -10.97 20.51 29.07
C SER A 447 -10.49 20.92 27.68
N GLY A 448 -10.03 19.97 26.85
CA GLY A 448 -9.50 20.21 25.51
C GLY A 448 -8.06 20.72 25.48
N ASN A 449 -7.32 20.65 26.60
CA ASN A 449 -5.90 21.03 26.61
C ASN A 449 -5.02 19.85 26.19
N GLU A 450 -3.93 20.11 25.48
CA GLU A 450 -2.92 19.09 25.19
C GLU A 450 -2.42 18.41 26.49
N VAL A 451 -2.43 17.09 26.53
CA VAL A 451 -1.88 16.32 27.66
C VAL A 451 -0.36 16.47 27.72
N VAL A 452 0.28 16.42 26.55
CA VAL A 452 1.71 16.72 26.38
C VAL A 452 1.86 17.99 25.56
N ALA A 453 2.23 19.09 26.23
CA ALA A 453 2.33 20.40 25.59
C ALA A 453 3.34 20.39 24.43
N GLY A 454 2.95 20.99 23.31
CA GLY A 454 3.75 21.10 22.08
C GLY A 454 3.60 19.92 21.13
N THR A 455 2.68 18.99 21.40
CA THR A 455 2.48 17.79 20.57
C THR A 455 1.19 17.83 19.75
N GLY A 456 0.44 18.94 19.83
CA GLY A 456 -0.81 19.12 19.10
C GLY A 456 -1.97 18.36 19.73
N THR A 457 -3.05 18.21 18.96
CA THR A 457 -4.31 17.59 19.41
C THR A 457 -4.80 16.49 18.47
N ALA A 458 -3.96 15.99 17.56
CA ALA A 458 -4.40 15.06 16.52
C ALA A 458 -4.36 13.56 16.92
N GLY A 459 -4.02 13.31 18.18
CA GLY A 459 -3.74 11.98 18.71
C GLY A 459 -2.33 11.47 18.39
N PRO A 460 -1.95 10.33 18.98
CA PRO A 460 -0.55 9.92 19.02
C PRO A 460 -0.02 9.36 17.70
N CYS A 461 -0.85 8.68 16.92
CA CYS A 461 -0.46 8.15 15.61
C CYS A 461 -0.19 9.29 14.64
N VAL A 462 -1.12 10.25 14.55
CA VAL A 462 -1.01 11.41 13.66
C VAL A 462 0.15 12.32 14.08
N THR A 463 0.36 12.49 15.38
CA THR A 463 1.49 13.29 15.88
C THR A 463 2.85 12.73 15.47
N CYS A 464 3.00 11.41 15.41
CA CYS A 464 4.28 10.79 15.06
C CYS A 464 4.46 10.58 13.56
N HIS A 465 3.40 10.15 12.88
CA HIS A 465 3.49 9.71 11.48
C HIS A 465 3.08 10.79 10.49
N MET A 466 2.21 11.74 10.88
CA MET A 466 1.59 12.66 9.93
C MET A 466 2.08 14.12 10.04
N SER A 467 3.00 14.40 10.96
CA SER A 467 3.43 15.78 11.26
C SER A 467 4.67 16.24 10.48
N SER A 468 5.31 15.36 9.71
CA SER A 468 6.49 15.65 8.90
C SER A 468 6.12 15.84 7.42
N ASP A 469 7.10 16.25 6.61
CA ASP A 469 6.93 16.25 5.15
C ASP A 469 6.82 14.82 4.58
N ASN A 470 7.22 13.79 5.36
CA ASN A 470 7.11 12.35 5.05
C ASN A 470 5.88 11.72 5.72
N ASN A 471 4.75 12.42 5.68
CA ASN A 471 3.57 12.09 6.48
C ASN A 471 2.86 10.76 6.12
N HIS A 472 3.13 10.17 4.95
CA HIS A 472 2.58 8.85 4.59
C HIS A 472 3.63 7.73 4.65
N SER A 473 4.76 7.98 5.32
CA SER A 473 5.77 6.96 5.60
C SER A 473 5.50 6.22 6.92
N ASN A 474 5.67 4.91 6.89
CA ASN A 474 5.63 4.05 8.07
C ASN A 474 7.02 3.85 8.72
N ILE A 475 8.05 4.57 8.26
CA ILE A 475 9.42 4.44 8.75
C ILE A 475 9.66 5.44 9.89
N VAL A 476 9.92 4.93 11.10
CA VAL A 476 10.15 5.75 12.30
C VAL A 476 11.34 6.71 12.12
N ALA A 477 12.40 6.25 11.46
CA ALA A 477 13.61 7.04 11.22
C ALA A 477 13.37 8.30 10.37
N GLU A 478 12.38 8.26 9.49
CA GLU A 478 12.02 9.40 8.61
C GLU A 478 11.25 10.50 9.36
N ASN A 479 10.81 10.22 10.60
CA ASN A 479 10.09 11.15 11.47
C ASN A 479 10.96 11.66 12.65
N LEU A 480 12.28 11.70 12.45
CA LEU A 480 13.27 12.06 13.48
C LEU A 480 12.99 13.40 14.18
N ASP A 481 12.49 14.40 13.47
CA ASP A 481 12.21 15.73 14.01
C ASP A 481 11.13 15.69 15.10
N VAL A 482 10.15 14.79 14.97
CA VAL A 482 9.13 14.59 16.01
C VAL A 482 9.75 13.99 17.26
N CYS A 483 10.55 12.94 17.11
CA CYS A 483 11.26 12.32 18.23
C CYS A 483 12.13 13.35 18.98
N ASN A 484 12.80 14.23 18.24
CA ASN A 484 13.68 15.25 18.80
C ASN A 484 12.97 16.42 19.51
N THR A 485 11.63 16.44 19.50
CA THR A 485 10.85 17.34 20.36
C THR A 485 10.96 16.93 21.84
N CYS A 486 11.15 15.64 22.12
CA CYS A 486 11.23 15.10 23.49
C CYS A 486 12.56 14.39 23.80
N HIS A 487 13.26 13.90 22.79
CA HIS A 487 14.48 13.12 22.92
C HIS A 487 15.68 13.82 22.27
N GLU A 488 16.90 13.42 22.64
CA GLU A 488 18.11 13.74 21.88
C GLU A 488 18.56 12.47 21.18
N ILE A 489 17.93 12.13 20.04
CA ILE A 489 18.18 10.89 19.31
C ILE A 489 18.63 11.18 17.86
N SER A 490 19.41 10.27 17.29
CA SER A 490 19.83 10.31 15.90
C SER A 490 19.12 9.25 15.08
N GLU A 491 19.00 9.48 13.78
CA GLU A 491 18.53 8.49 12.82
C GLU A 491 19.27 7.16 12.98
N ALA A 492 20.62 7.21 13.04
CA ALA A 492 21.46 6.03 13.23
C ALA A 492 21.11 5.25 14.50
N ARG A 493 20.70 5.93 15.58
CA ARG A 493 20.27 5.22 16.80
C ARG A 493 18.89 4.59 16.62
N LEU A 494 17.95 5.23 15.92
CA LEU A 494 16.65 4.60 15.60
C LEU A 494 16.84 3.36 14.72
N THR A 495 17.67 3.45 13.69
CA THR A 495 18.04 2.30 12.84
C THR A 495 18.64 1.18 13.68
N GLU A 496 19.60 1.49 14.56
CA GLU A 496 20.23 0.52 15.46
C GLU A 496 19.21 -0.13 16.42
N LEU A 497 18.27 0.63 16.99
CA LEU A 497 17.21 0.08 17.85
C LEU A 497 16.28 -0.87 17.07
N ASN A 498 15.96 -0.56 15.81
CA ASN A 498 15.19 -1.45 14.95
C ASN A 498 15.98 -2.73 14.61
N GLU A 499 17.28 -2.62 14.27
CA GLU A 499 18.14 -3.80 14.04
C GLU A 499 18.24 -4.70 15.28
N GLN A 500 18.30 -4.09 16.46
CA GLN A 500 18.23 -4.77 17.76
C GLN A 500 16.92 -5.54 17.93
N ARG A 501 15.77 -4.93 17.65
CA ARG A 501 14.46 -5.60 17.63
C ARG A 501 14.43 -6.74 16.61
N VAL A 502 14.89 -6.51 15.38
CA VAL A 502 14.95 -7.50 14.29
C VAL A 502 15.81 -8.71 14.68
N GLN A 503 16.88 -8.52 15.43
CA GLN A 503 17.65 -9.65 15.93
C GLN A 503 16.95 -10.36 17.11
N THR A 504 16.23 -9.64 17.98
CA THR A 504 15.43 -10.24 19.05
C THR A 504 14.27 -11.09 18.52
N GLN A 505 13.54 -10.67 17.47
CA GLN A 505 12.52 -11.51 16.84
C GLN A 505 13.13 -12.82 16.28
N ALA A 506 14.34 -12.76 15.70
CA ALA A 506 15.01 -13.92 15.12
C ALA A 506 15.46 -14.89 16.21
N LEU A 507 15.91 -14.37 17.36
CA LEU A 507 16.20 -15.14 18.55
C LEU A 507 14.94 -15.86 19.07
N ILE A 508 13.80 -15.16 19.19
CA ILE A 508 12.53 -15.79 19.61
C ILE A 508 12.15 -16.90 18.62
N ARG A 509 12.27 -16.66 17.31
CA ARG A 509 12.02 -17.67 16.27
C ARG A 509 12.92 -18.90 16.40
N ASP A 510 14.19 -18.73 16.74
CA ASP A 510 15.12 -19.83 17.01
C ASP A 510 14.67 -20.67 18.23
N TYR A 511 14.20 -20.03 19.31
CA TYR A 511 13.61 -20.72 20.45
C TYR A 511 12.32 -21.46 20.08
N ILE A 512 11.43 -20.84 19.29
CA ILE A 512 10.21 -21.48 18.79
C ILE A 512 10.58 -22.72 17.97
N ASN A 513 11.50 -22.62 17.02
CA ASN A 513 11.92 -23.76 16.19
C ASN A 513 12.49 -24.93 17.00
N LYS A 514 13.12 -24.65 18.15
CA LYS A 514 13.65 -25.67 19.07
C LYS A 514 12.59 -26.35 19.94
N THR A 515 11.50 -25.64 20.23
CA THR A 515 10.54 -26.00 21.30
C THR A 515 9.17 -26.39 20.76
N VAL A 516 8.80 -25.82 19.61
CA VAL A 516 7.58 -26.06 18.84
C VAL A 516 7.98 -26.53 17.43
N PRO A 517 8.31 -27.82 17.24
CA PRO A 517 8.54 -28.41 15.93
C PRO A 517 7.36 -28.12 14.99
N LEU A 518 7.62 -27.23 14.03
CA LEU A 518 6.76 -27.01 12.88
C LEU A 518 6.82 -28.28 12.00
N ASN A 519 5.79 -28.51 11.18
CA ASN A 519 5.66 -29.74 10.40
C ASN A 519 6.93 -30.06 9.57
N ALA A 520 7.21 -31.36 9.45
CA ALA A 520 8.48 -31.90 8.93
C ALA A 520 8.66 -31.77 7.41
N ASP A 521 7.70 -31.17 6.69
CA ASP A 521 7.76 -30.90 5.27
C ASP A 521 8.86 -29.88 4.90
N GLY A 522 9.48 -29.22 5.88
CA GLY A 522 10.69 -28.41 5.67
C GLY A 522 10.45 -27.16 4.82
N VAL A 523 9.21 -26.97 4.35
CA VAL A 523 8.72 -25.72 3.83
C VAL A 523 8.33 -24.90 5.04
N SER A 524 9.20 -23.96 5.38
CA SER A 524 8.98 -22.87 6.30
C SER A 524 7.81 -22.01 5.82
N THR A 525 6.57 -22.49 5.85
CA THR A 525 5.39 -21.63 5.71
C THR A 525 5.10 -20.93 7.04
N GLY A 526 6.12 -20.31 7.61
CA GLY A 526 6.05 -19.58 8.87
C GLY A 526 5.49 -20.37 10.05
N ILE A 527 5.21 -19.64 11.11
CA ILE A 527 4.46 -20.13 12.25
C ILE A 527 2.96 -20.35 11.89
N LYS A 528 2.56 -20.07 10.64
CA LYS A 528 1.17 -20.12 10.13
C LYS A 528 0.56 -21.53 10.03
N GLY A 529 1.26 -22.57 10.48
CA GLY A 529 0.75 -23.95 10.52
C GLY A 529 -0.11 -24.24 11.76
N VAL A 530 -1.12 -25.10 11.60
CA VAL A 530 -1.84 -25.71 12.73
C VAL A 530 -0.81 -26.41 13.61
N ALA A 531 -0.53 -25.85 14.79
CA ALA A 531 0.43 -26.46 15.70
C ALA A 531 -0.05 -27.86 16.07
N LEU A 532 0.83 -28.86 15.89
CA LEU A 532 0.49 -30.23 16.23
C LEU A 532 0.03 -30.29 17.71
N PRO A 533 -1.06 -31.01 18.02
CA PRO A 533 -1.62 -31.11 19.37
C PRO A 533 -0.68 -31.79 20.40
N GLU A 534 0.54 -32.12 20.00
CA GLU A 534 1.53 -32.83 20.81
C GLU A 534 2.27 -31.91 21.80
N TYR A 535 2.22 -30.58 21.66
CA TYR A 535 2.91 -29.62 22.56
C TYR A 535 1.98 -29.03 23.60
N PRO A 536 2.45 -28.69 24.82
CA PRO A 536 1.62 -27.99 25.79
C PRO A 536 1.16 -26.64 25.25
N LEU A 537 -0.13 -26.34 25.43
CA LEU A 537 -0.80 -25.12 24.95
C LEU A 537 -0.08 -23.82 25.36
N GLU A 538 0.59 -23.83 26.50
CA GLU A 538 1.35 -22.68 27.00
C GLU A 538 2.56 -22.32 26.13
N TYR A 539 3.26 -23.30 25.54
CA TYR A 539 4.35 -23.03 24.60
C TYR A 539 3.83 -22.37 23.32
N TYR A 540 2.63 -22.79 22.88
CA TYR A 540 1.98 -22.21 21.72
C TYR A 540 1.58 -20.76 21.97
N ARG A 541 0.97 -20.46 23.12
CA ARG A 541 0.63 -19.09 23.53
C ARG A 541 1.87 -18.22 23.69
N ALA A 542 2.94 -18.75 24.28
CA ALA A 542 4.23 -18.05 24.35
C ALA A 542 4.79 -17.75 22.95
N ALA A 543 4.73 -18.70 22.02
CA ALA A 543 5.21 -18.52 20.66
C ALA A 543 4.47 -17.40 19.90
N MET A 544 3.19 -17.13 20.22
CA MET A 544 2.42 -16.02 19.64
C MET A 544 3.04 -14.65 19.89
N ASN A 545 3.76 -14.48 21.00
CA ASN A 545 4.43 -13.22 21.34
C ASN A 545 5.52 -12.83 20.33
N TRP A 546 5.97 -13.77 19.49
CA TRP A 546 6.84 -13.44 18.36
C TRP A 546 6.22 -12.37 17.46
N TRP A 547 4.91 -12.42 17.19
CA TRP A 547 4.22 -11.44 16.34
C TRP A 547 4.25 -10.03 16.91
N VAL A 548 4.16 -9.88 18.23
CA VAL A 548 4.27 -8.57 18.92
C VAL A 548 5.62 -7.91 18.66
N VAL A 549 6.70 -8.71 18.56
CA VAL A 549 8.03 -8.20 18.27
C VAL A 549 8.26 -8.05 16.77
N PHE A 550 7.67 -8.93 15.96
CA PHE A 550 7.94 -9.05 14.53
C PHE A 550 7.14 -8.09 13.66
N ASP A 551 5.83 -8.01 13.88
CA ASP A 551 4.91 -7.25 13.03
C ASP A 551 4.90 -5.77 13.33
N ASP A 552 5.15 -5.37 14.57
CA ASP A 552 5.33 -3.96 14.90
C ASP A 552 6.77 -3.53 14.59
N ARG A 553 6.95 -3.03 13.36
CA ARG A 553 8.22 -2.48 12.89
C ARG A 553 8.67 -1.23 13.66
N GLY A 554 7.77 -0.61 14.44
CA GLY A 554 8.05 0.53 15.30
C GLY A 554 8.02 0.18 16.79
N ALA A 555 8.08 -1.09 17.16
CA ALA A 555 7.96 -1.54 18.56
C ALA A 555 9.02 -0.93 19.49
N GLU A 556 10.17 -0.54 18.95
CA GLU A 556 11.22 0.19 19.66
C GLU A 556 10.81 1.61 20.08
N ALA A 557 9.79 2.17 19.44
CA ALA A 557 9.21 3.47 19.76
C ALA A 557 7.83 3.34 20.42
N HIS A 558 6.95 2.44 19.96
CA HIS A 558 5.55 2.38 20.40
C HIS A 558 5.36 1.98 21.86
N ASN A 559 6.12 1.03 22.40
CA ASN A 559 6.18 0.73 23.84
C ASN A 559 7.37 -0.20 24.14
N PRO A 560 8.62 0.33 24.05
CA PRO A 560 9.81 -0.52 24.11
C PRO A 560 9.95 -1.30 25.42
N ALA A 561 9.44 -0.77 26.54
CA ALA A 561 9.47 -1.46 27.82
C ALA A 561 8.56 -2.69 27.83
N TYR A 562 7.31 -2.54 27.36
CA TYR A 562 6.36 -3.65 27.24
C TYR A 562 6.90 -4.74 26.32
N VAL A 563 7.34 -4.37 25.11
CA VAL A 563 7.82 -5.31 24.10
C VAL A 563 9.06 -6.07 24.59
N LYS A 564 10.00 -5.40 25.28
CA LYS A 564 11.16 -6.06 25.89
C LYS A 564 10.77 -7.07 26.97
N GLN A 565 9.78 -6.76 27.81
CA GLN A 565 9.29 -7.67 28.85
C GLN A 565 8.60 -8.89 28.24
N VAL A 566 7.75 -8.68 27.23
CA VAL A 566 7.11 -9.75 26.46
C VAL A 566 8.15 -10.65 25.79
N ALA A 567 9.12 -10.06 25.08
CA ALA A 567 10.20 -10.79 24.44
C ALA A 567 11.02 -11.61 25.45
N PHE A 568 11.40 -10.99 26.58
CA PHE A 568 12.14 -11.65 27.65
C PHE A 568 11.38 -12.84 28.22
N ASP A 569 10.14 -12.63 28.69
CA ASP A 569 9.35 -13.68 29.35
C ASP A 569 9.03 -14.82 28.37
N THR A 570 8.88 -14.51 27.08
CA THR A 570 8.72 -15.51 26.03
C THR A 570 9.96 -16.38 25.88
N ILE A 571 11.16 -15.78 25.83
CA ILE A 571 12.41 -16.54 25.73
C ILE A 571 12.65 -17.37 27.01
N ASP A 572 12.43 -16.79 28.19
CA ASP A 572 12.55 -17.47 29.49
C ASP A 572 11.65 -18.70 29.53
N TYR A 573 10.37 -18.54 29.15
CA TYR A 573 9.44 -19.65 29.12
C TYR A 573 9.76 -20.70 28.06
N LEU A 574 10.14 -20.29 26.84
CA LEU A 574 10.46 -21.24 25.78
C LEU A 574 11.74 -22.04 26.08
N ASP A 575 12.71 -21.49 26.83
CA ASP A 575 13.95 -22.20 27.15
C ASP A 575 13.72 -23.50 27.94
N ASP A 576 12.94 -23.45 29.03
CA ASP A 576 12.74 -24.60 29.92
C ASP A 576 11.32 -24.79 30.48
N GLY A 577 10.36 -23.95 30.07
CA GLY A 577 8.98 -23.96 30.55
C GLY A 577 8.77 -23.28 31.90
N VAL A 578 9.77 -22.55 32.42
CA VAL A 578 9.72 -21.89 33.74
C VAL A 578 10.17 -20.44 33.63
N LEU A 579 9.38 -19.52 34.19
CA LEU A 579 9.79 -18.12 34.34
C LEU A 579 10.71 -17.98 35.55
N ASN A 580 12.02 -18.07 35.30
CA ASN A 580 13.03 -18.00 36.35
C ASN A 580 13.62 -16.57 36.49
N GLY A 581 13.28 -15.66 35.57
CA GLY A 581 13.68 -14.25 35.60
C GLY A 581 15.10 -14.00 35.08
N THR A 582 15.74 -15.01 34.49
CA THR A 582 17.06 -14.92 33.87
C THR A 582 17.15 -15.75 32.60
N ILE A 583 17.66 -15.18 31.52
CA ILE A 583 17.99 -15.93 30.30
C ILE A 583 19.47 -15.80 29.99
N ASN A 584 20.03 -16.78 29.28
CA ASN A 584 21.41 -16.76 28.85
C ASN A 584 21.50 -17.01 27.34
N ILE A 585 21.87 -15.97 26.59
CA ILE A 585 21.99 -16.03 25.13
C ILE A 585 23.44 -15.94 24.70
N ASP A 586 23.80 -16.53 23.55
CA ASP A 586 25.17 -16.47 23.05
C ASP A 586 25.49 -15.07 22.51
N PRO A 587 26.37 -14.28 23.16
CA PRO A 587 26.71 -12.94 22.72
C PRO A 587 27.42 -12.91 21.35
N ALA A 588 28.02 -14.03 20.91
CA ALA A 588 28.65 -14.11 19.60
C ALA A 588 27.64 -14.29 18.45
N THR A 589 26.50 -14.91 18.76
CA THR A 589 25.45 -15.19 17.77
C THR A 589 24.38 -14.08 17.78
N TRP A 590 24.07 -13.54 18.96
CA TRP A 590 22.97 -12.60 19.18
C TRP A 590 23.40 -11.28 19.86
N PRO A 591 24.42 -10.57 19.34
CA PRO A 591 24.96 -9.38 20.00
C PRO A 591 23.98 -8.20 20.13
N LEU A 592 23.15 -7.94 19.12
CA LEU A 592 22.16 -6.87 19.11
C LEU A 592 20.93 -7.21 19.95
N ALA A 593 20.46 -8.45 19.94
CA ALA A 593 19.38 -8.89 20.83
C ALA A 593 19.80 -8.81 22.30
N LEU A 594 21.08 -9.10 22.59
CA LEU A 594 21.67 -8.92 23.91
C LEU A 594 21.64 -7.46 24.33
N GLU A 595 22.01 -6.53 23.44
CA GLU A 595 21.93 -5.09 23.73
C GLU A 595 20.48 -4.64 23.95
N TRP A 596 19.55 -5.08 23.08
CA TRP A 596 18.13 -4.73 23.17
C TRP A 596 17.54 -5.05 24.54
N LEU A 597 17.82 -6.26 25.02
CA LEU A 597 17.30 -6.81 26.27
C LEU A 597 18.13 -6.40 27.50
N ASN A 598 19.09 -5.48 27.36
CA ASN A 598 19.98 -5.00 28.43
C ASN A 598 20.86 -6.11 29.05
N GLY A 599 21.36 -7.02 28.23
CA GLY A 599 22.23 -8.11 28.64
C GLY A 599 23.66 -7.71 28.99
N THR A 600 24.32 -8.59 29.72
CA THR A 600 25.74 -8.44 30.10
C THR A 600 26.66 -9.08 29.06
N ALA A 601 27.96 -8.72 29.06
CA ALA A 601 28.95 -9.30 28.14
C ALA A 601 29.11 -10.85 28.24
N THR A 602 28.57 -11.49 29.30
CA THR A 602 28.57 -12.95 29.42
C THR A 602 27.34 -13.62 28.80
N GLY A 603 26.41 -12.85 28.21
CA GLY A 603 25.16 -13.38 27.67
C GLY A 603 24.00 -13.42 28.66
N MET A 604 24.25 -13.08 29.93
CA MET A 604 23.23 -13.12 30.98
C MET A 604 22.36 -11.88 30.92
N ILE A 605 21.04 -12.09 30.89
CA ILE A 605 20.01 -11.06 30.88
C ILE A 605 19.09 -11.31 32.09
N THR A 606 18.78 -10.26 32.83
CA THR A 606 17.74 -10.28 33.87
C THR A 606 16.49 -9.60 33.36
N ARG A 607 15.31 -10.04 33.81
CA ARG A 607 14.04 -9.46 33.39
C ARG A 607 14.05 -7.92 33.52
N PRO A 608 13.72 -7.18 32.44
CA PRO A 608 13.79 -5.71 32.40
C PRO A 608 12.67 -5.00 33.16
#